data_AF-A0A953WQE3-F1
#
_entry.id   AF-A0A953WQE3-F1
#
_cell.length_a   1.000
_cell.length_b   1.000
_cell.length_c   1.000
_cell.angle_alpha   90.00
_cell.angle_beta   90.00
_cell.angle_gamma   90.00
#
_symmetry.space_group_name_H-M   'P 1'
#
loop_
_entity.id
_entity.type
_entity.pdbx_description
1 polymer ?
#
loop_
_entity_poly.entity_id
_entity_poly.type
_entity_poly.pdbx_seq_one_letter_code
_entity_poly.pdbx_strand_id
1 'polypeptide(L)'
;SWGALPFFGNWEPEKKIRDGFKHFIVDEKKMALTNSALVSHCLPMRRNVKMTDAVFDSANCIAYDEAENRLHVQKAIMKAVVK
;
A
#
# COMPACT_ATOMS: atom_id res chain seq x y z
N SER A 1 -5.07 -0.30 2.62
CA SER A 1 -6.05 0.21 3.60
C SER A 1 -7.44 0.07 3.01
N TRP A 2 -8.41 -0.31 3.82
CA TRP A 2 -9.79 -0.59 3.40
C TRP A 2 -10.76 -0.18 4.52
N GLY A 3 -12.06 -0.10 4.20
CA GLY A 3 -13.11 0.11 5.20
C GLY A 3 -13.49 -1.22 5.88
N ALA A 4 -13.80 -1.19 7.18
CA ALA A 4 -14.18 -2.40 7.89
C ALA A 4 -15.53 -2.95 7.38
N LEU A 5 -15.56 -4.23 6.97
CA LEU A 5 -16.72 -4.87 6.36
C LEU A 5 -18.02 -4.80 7.21
N PRO A 6 -17.98 -4.96 8.55
CA PRO A 6 -19.21 -4.90 9.37
C PRO A 6 -19.93 -3.56 9.34
N PHE A 7 -19.31 -2.51 8.79
CA PHE A 7 -19.85 -1.16 8.74
C PHE A 7 -20.28 -0.74 7.33
N PHE A 8 -20.40 -1.69 6.40
CA PHE A 8 -20.81 -1.37 5.03
C PHE A 8 -22.18 -0.70 4.99
N GLY A 9 -22.25 0.50 4.39
CA GLY A 9 -23.45 1.34 4.38
C GLY A 9 -23.70 2.16 5.66
N ASN A 10 -22.88 1.99 6.70
CA ASN A 10 -22.97 2.69 7.98
C ASN A 10 -21.59 3.17 8.48
N TRP A 11 -21.00 4.12 7.75
CA TRP A 11 -19.59 4.49 7.91
C TRP A 11 -19.29 5.49 9.03
N GLU A 12 -20.29 6.25 9.48
CA GLU A 12 -20.14 7.28 10.52
C GLU A 12 -19.54 6.74 11.84
N PRO A 13 -20.01 5.62 12.41
CA PRO A 13 -19.38 5.06 13.60
C PRO A 13 -17.97 4.53 13.32
N GLU A 14 -17.73 3.95 12.13
CA GLU A 14 -16.45 3.34 11.78
C GLU A 14 -15.34 4.38 11.58
N LYS A 15 -15.68 5.59 11.13
CA LYS A 15 -14.74 6.70 10.96
C LYS A 15 -14.00 7.02 12.26
N LYS A 16 -14.73 7.08 13.38
CA LYS A 16 -14.15 7.33 14.71
C LYS A 16 -13.19 6.21 15.13
N ILE A 17 -13.51 4.97 14.75
CA ILE A 17 -12.66 3.81 15.04
C ILE A 17 -11.35 3.93 14.28
N ARG A 18 -11.38 4.11 12.96
CA ARG A 18 -10.14 4.17 12.15
C ARG A 18 -9.25 5.35 12.51
N ASP A 19 -9.82 6.47 12.98
CA ASP A 19 -9.05 7.64 13.39
C ASP A 19 -8.15 7.37 14.60
N GLY A 20 -8.49 6.41 15.46
CA GLY A 20 -7.64 5.94 16.56
C GLY A 20 -6.40 5.15 16.12
N PHE A 21 -6.37 4.68 14.88
CA PHE A 21 -5.31 3.81 14.35
C PHE A 21 -4.39 4.50 13.33
N LYS A 22 -4.30 5.83 13.32
CA LYS A 22 -3.39 6.56 12.41
C LYS A 22 -1.92 6.17 12.56
N HIS A 23 -1.53 5.64 13.71
CA HIS A 23 -0.19 5.12 14.00
C HIS A 23 0.17 3.83 13.22
N PHE A 24 -0.78 3.22 12.50
CA PHE A 24 -0.53 2.13 11.55
C PHE A 24 0.22 2.55 10.28
N ILE A 25 0.47 3.84 10.09
CA ILE A 25 1.38 4.33 9.04
C ILE A 25 2.68 3.52 9.03
N VAL A 26 3.15 3.15 7.84
CA VAL A 26 4.45 2.48 7.69
C VAL A 26 5.54 3.56 7.81
N ASP A 27 6.34 3.47 8.85
CA ASP A 27 7.42 4.41 9.18
C ASP A 27 8.76 3.66 9.32
N GLU A 28 9.84 4.42 9.44
CA GLU A 28 11.21 3.94 9.53
C GLU A 28 11.40 3.02 10.74
N LYS A 29 10.72 3.33 11.86
CA LYS A 29 10.76 2.51 13.07
C LYS A 29 10.22 1.11 12.81
N LYS A 30 9.09 0.98 12.10
CA LYS A 30 8.52 -0.32 11.73
C LYS A 30 9.40 -1.04 10.71
N MET A 31 9.91 -0.32 9.71
CA MET A 31 10.80 -0.90 8.70
C MET A 31 12.11 -1.43 9.30
N ALA A 32 12.66 -0.78 10.33
CA ALA A 32 13.86 -1.23 11.04
C ALA A 32 13.69 -2.55 11.80
N LEU A 33 12.45 -2.99 12.06
CA LEU A 33 12.15 -4.28 12.69
C LEU A 33 12.13 -5.43 11.67
N THR A 34 12.13 -5.12 10.38
CA THR A 34 12.15 -6.13 9.31
C THR A 34 13.56 -6.67 9.08
N ASN A 35 13.68 -7.81 8.40
CA ASN A 35 14.97 -8.32 7.95
C ASN A 35 15.42 -7.60 6.66
N SER A 36 15.71 -6.29 6.76
CA SER A 36 16.08 -5.44 5.62
C SER A 36 15.12 -5.58 4.43
N ALA A 37 13.82 -5.64 4.70
CA ALA A 37 12.82 -5.98 3.70
C ALA A 37 12.60 -4.86 2.67
N LEU A 38 12.12 -5.24 1.50
CA LEU A 38 11.54 -4.31 0.54
C LEU A 38 10.16 -3.85 1.01
N VAL A 39 9.72 -2.68 0.57
CA VAL A 39 8.41 -2.11 0.85
C VAL A 39 7.75 -1.66 -0.45
N SER A 40 6.43 -1.80 -0.54
CA SER A 40 5.68 -1.36 -1.72
C SER A 40 4.25 -0.93 -1.38
N HIS A 41 3.57 -0.32 -2.35
CA HIS A 41 2.16 0.04 -2.32
C HIS A 41 1.61 0.10 -3.75
N CYS A 42 0.40 -0.43 -3.98
CA CYS A 42 -0.22 -0.56 -5.31
C CYS A 42 -0.52 0.75 -6.07
N LEU A 43 -0.40 1.89 -5.38
CA LEU A 43 -0.75 3.26 -5.81
C LEU A 43 -2.25 3.46 -6.16
N PRO A 44 -2.79 4.70 -6.09
CA PRO A 44 -2.17 5.91 -5.54
C PRO A 44 -1.98 5.82 -4.02
N MET A 45 -0.90 6.39 -3.52
CA MET A 45 -0.49 6.34 -2.11
C MET A 45 -0.48 7.75 -1.52
N ARG A 46 -1.11 7.93 -0.35
CA ARG A 46 -1.09 9.21 0.38
C ARG A 46 0.14 9.26 1.29
N ARG A 47 1.14 10.05 0.88
CA ARG A 47 2.35 10.34 1.67
C ARG A 47 2.00 10.91 3.05
N ASN A 48 2.79 10.55 4.06
CA ASN A 48 2.61 10.90 5.46
C ASN A 48 1.25 10.49 6.07
N VAL A 49 0.52 9.58 5.39
CA VAL A 49 -0.73 8.98 5.87
C VAL A 49 -0.67 7.46 5.82
N LYS A 50 -0.22 6.89 4.69
CA LYS A 50 -0.05 5.43 4.54
C LYS A 50 1.39 4.99 4.80
N MET A 51 2.33 5.83 4.39
CA MET A 51 3.77 5.62 4.51
C MET A 51 4.44 6.98 4.70
N THR A 52 5.49 7.06 5.50
CA THR A 52 6.29 8.30 5.62
C THR A 52 7.06 8.56 4.33
N ASP A 53 7.39 9.83 4.06
CA ASP A 53 8.21 10.19 2.90
C ASP A 53 9.55 9.46 2.90
N ALA A 54 10.21 9.39 4.06
CA ALA A 54 11.49 8.69 4.20
C ALA A 54 11.43 7.21 3.82
N VAL A 55 10.34 6.50 4.15
CA VAL A 55 10.18 5.09 3.73
C VAL A 55 9.89 5.00 2.23
N PHE A 56 9.01 5.86 1.70
CA PHE A 56 8.63 5.79 0.29
C PHE A 56 9.77 6.20 -0.65
N ASP A 57 10.64 7.12 -0.23
CA ASP A 57 11.80 7.56 -1.00
C ASP A 57 13.08 6.73 -0.69
N SER A 58 12.97 5.69 0.14
CA SER A 58 14.09 4.81 0.46
C SER A 58 14.45 3.88 -0.70
N ALA A 59 15.71 3.43 -0.73
CA ALA A 59 16.17 2.42 -1.70
C ALA A 59 15.45 1.07 -1.57
N ASN A 60 14.76 0.82 -0.45
CA ASN A 60 13.98 -0.39 -0.22
C ASN A 60 12.57 -0.29 -0.81
N CYS A 61 12.12 0.90 -1.25
CA CYS A 61 10.80 1.07 -1.84
C CYS A 61 10.80 0.71 -3.33
N ILE A 62 10.00 -0.30 -3.68
CA ILE A 62 9.88 -0.80 -5.07
C ILE A 62 8.52 -0.47 -5.70
N ALA A 63 7.80 0.51 -5.16
CA ALA A 63 6.44 0.83 -5.61
C ALA A 63 6.39 1.25 -7.09
N TYR A 64 7.44 1.87 -7.61
CA TYR A 64 7.55 2.22 -9.02
C TYR A 64 7.86 1.00 -9.91
N ASP A 65 8.74 0.10 -9.47
CA ASP A 65 9.01 -1.16 -10.19
C ASP A 65 7.75 -2.05 -10.23
N GLU A 66 7.01 -2.13 -9.11
CA GLU A 66 5.71 -2.83 -9.06
C GLU A 66 4.71 -2.20 -10.05
N ALA A 67 4.65 -0.87 -10.08
CA ALA A 67 3.76 -0.14 -10.99
C ALA A 67 4.11 -0.39 -12.46
N GLU A 68 5.40 -0.38 -12.82
CA GLU A 68 5.87 -0.72 -14.18
C GLU A 68 5.51 -2.17 -14.53
N ASN A 69 5.72 -3.11 -13.60
CA ASN A 69 5.44 -4.53 -13.81
C ASN A 69 3.98 -4.85 -14.13
N ARG A 70 3.03 -3.94 -13.82
CA ARG A 70 1.65 -4.06 -14.31
C ARG A 70 1.58 -4.17 -15.83
N LEU A 71 2.40 -3.42 -16.57
CA LEU A 71 2.46 -3.48 -18.03
C LEU A 71 2.89 -4.86 -18.51
N HIS A 72 3.99 -5.38 -17.96
CA HIS A 72 4.57 -6.65 -18.38
C HIS A 72 3.63 -7.82 -18.06
N VAL A 73 3.08 -7.86 -16.84
CA VAL A 73 2.15 -8.92 -16.42
C VAL A 73 0.88 -8.88 -17.26
N GLN A 74 0.31 -7.71 -17.53
CA GLN A 74 -0.90 -7.61 -18.35
C GLN A 74 -0.66 -8.02 -19.81
N LYS A 75 0.48 -7.67 -20.41
CA LYS A 75 0.88 -8.18 -21.74
C LYS A 75 0.97 -9.70 -21.78
N ALA A 76 1.58 -10.29 -20.75
CA ALA A 76 1.70 -11.74 -20.63
C ALA A 76 0.33 -12.41 -20.48
N ILE A 77 -0.56 -11.83 -19.65
CA ILE A 77 -1.94 -12.31 -19.48
C ILE A 77 -2.67 -12.27 -20.83
N MET A 78 -2.66 -11.14 -21.54
CA MET A 78 -3.32 -11.03 -22.85
C MET A 78 -2.81 -12.08 -23.84
N LYS A 79 -1.50 -12.29 -23.91
CA LYS A 79 -0.91 -13.34 -24.75
C LYS A 79 -1.35 -14.75 -24.34
N ALA A 80 -1.54 -15.01 -23.05
CA ALA A 80 -1.93 -16.32 -22.55
C ALA A 80 -3.42 -16.63 -22.74
N VAL A 81 -4.29 -15.62 -22.74
CA VAL A 81 -5.75 -15.81 -22.80
C VAL A 81 -6.34 -15.60 -24.20
N VAL A 82 -5.70 -14.79 -25.05
CA VAL A 82 -6.11 -14.61 -26.45
C VAL A 82 -5.50 -15.74 -27.28
N LYS A 83 -6.35 -16.47 -28.01
CA LYS A 83 -5.94 -17.56 -28.92
C LYS A 83 -5.33 -17.02 -30.21
#